data_AF-A0A6M2D0F8-F1
#
_entry.id   AF-A0A6M2D0F8-F1
#
_cell.length_a   1.000
_cell.length_b   1.000
_cell.length_c   1.000
_cell.angle_alpha   90.00
_cell.angle_beta   90.00
_cell.angle_gamma   90.00
#
_symmetry.space_group_name_H-M   'P 1'
#
loop_
_entity.id
_entity.type
_entity.pdbx_description
1 polymer ?
#
loop_
_entity_poly.entity_id
_entity_poly.type
_entity_poly.pdbx_seq_one_letter_code
_entity_poly.pdbx_strand_id
1 'polypeptide(L)'
;MTTEKPVVGSRVNQLDAVELDDELFALFRSKLGDVFRHAGGSFYPTFEPEIKAILKAVLYGFTVYECGATVGQRLLGLEFFANGTSLSRITRRQTLALILLSIGLPWIRERGLNLLLRFLPKMQRNKVEHGIRHLETAVRVASVANFVLFLVRGSYCSLSNRIVGVVNGHSARPMLREVQFDFMNRELLWHGFAEFIGFLLPLVNVYPAKNFVSRQLLRRKLRPTHPNERTRGDMAECGICGGCPTQPHEIGCRHVFCYYCIASQVTADARYSCPLCNCPALGLENVRKAALPFATS
;
A
#
# COMPACT_ATOMS: atom_id res chain seq x y z
N MET A 1 28.66 -35.15 9.82
CA MET A 1 27.58 -34.15 9.73
C MET A 1 27.67 -33.50 8.37
N THR A 2 26.82 -33.91 7.43
CA THR A 2 26.71 -33.28 6.11
C THR A 2 26.19 -31.86 6.31
N THR A 3 27.04 -30.86 6.13
CA THR A 3 26.62 -29.46 6.12
C THR A 3 25.74 -29.24 4.90
N GLU A 4 24.43 -29.38 5.07
CA GLU A 4 23.44 -28.99 4.05
C GLU A 4 23.69 -27.52 3.69
N LYS A 5 23.67 -27.21 2.39
CA LYS A 5 23.85 -25.84 1.92
C LYS A 5 22.67 -24.99 2.44
N PRO A 6 22.91 -23.86 3.12
CA PRO A 6 21.85 -23.00 3.59
C PRO A 6 21.08 -22.40 2.40
N VAL A 7 19.77 -22.26 2.60
CA VAL A 7 18.85 -21.75 1.59
C VAL A 7 18.73 -20.24 1.78
N VAL A 8 18.93 -19.48 0.70
CA VAL A 8 18.78 -18.01 0.71
C VAL A 8 17.36 -17.65 1.16
N GLY A 9 17.25 -16.67 2.05
CA GLY A 9 15.96 -16.22 2.59
C GLY A 9 15.03 -15.67 1.51
N SER A 10 13.71 -15.77 1.71
CA SER A 10 12.75 -15.13 0.81
C SER A 10 12.97 -13.60 0.81
N ARG A 11 12.68 -12.93 -0.30
CA ARG A 11 12.87 -11.47 -0.42
C ARG A 11 12.01 -10.71 0.58
N VAL A 12 10.82 -11.24 0.86
CA VAL A 12 9.86 -10.68 1.80
C VAL A 12 10.42 -10.78 3.22
N ASN A 13 10.82 -11.97 3.68
CA ASN A 13 11.38 -12.15 5.03
C ASN A 13 12.64 -11.30 5.24
N GLN A 14 13.46 -11.13 4.18
CA GLN A 14 14.64 -10.27 4.28
C GLN A 14 14.30 -8.79 4.48
N LEU A 15 13.24 -8.29 3.84
CA LEU A 15 12.77 -6.91 4.02
C LEU A 15 12.05 -6.74 5.35
N ASP A 16 11.18 -7.69 5.71
CA ASP A 16 10.46 -7.68 6.98
C ASP A 16 11.44 -7.71 8.16
N ALA A 17 12.55 -8.45 8.06
CA ALA A 17 13.59 -8.44 9.10
C ALA A 17 14.19 -7.04 9.31
N VAL A 18 14.42 -6.30 8.23
CA VAL A 18 14.98 -4.93 8.29
C VAL A 18 13.96 -3.96 8.88
N GLU A 19 12.70 -4.05 8.46
CA GLU A 19 11.62 -3.23 9.01
C GLU A 19 11.46 -3.49 10.51
N LEU A 20 11.48 -4.76 10.94
CA LEU A 20 11.34 -5.13 12.34
C LEU A 20 12.51 -4.61 13.20
N ASP A 21 13.73 -4.63 12.67
CA ASP A 21 14.89 -4.03 13.34
C ASP A 21 14.75 -2.50 13.48
N ASP A 22 14.22 -1.82 12.45
CA ASP A 22 13.98 -0.37 12.46
C ASP A 22 12.86 0.01 13.43
N GLU A 23 11.76 -0.75 13.48
CA GLU A 23 10.67 -0.60 14.46
C GLU A 23 11.17 -0.81 15.89
N LEU A 24 11.96 -1.87 16.12
CA LEU A 24 12.56 -2.16 17.42
C LEU A 24 13.44 -0.99 17.86
N PHE A 25 14.30 -0.50 16.97
CA PHE A 25 15.15 0.66 17.24
C PHE A 25 14.32 1.92 17.55
N ALA A 26 13.26 2.19 16.80
CA ALA A 26 12.38 3.33 17.02
C ALA A 26 11.68 3.26 18.38
N LEU A 27 11.21 2.08 18.78
CA LEU A 27 10.55 1.86 20.06
C LEU A 27 11.50 2.09 21.23
N PHE A 28 12.69 1.49 21.21
CA PHE A 28 13.70 1.71 22.26
C PHE A 28 14.14 3.17 22.33
N ARG A 29 14.33 3.82 21.18
CA ARG A 29 14.69 5.24 21.13
C ARG A 29 13.60 6.13 21.74
N SER A 30 12.32 5.86 21.45
CA SER A 30 11.21 6.61 22.04
C SER A 30 11.21 6.49 23.55
N LYS A 31 11.37 5.26 24.08
CA LYS A 31 11.42 5.02 25.53
C LYS A 31 12.61 5.68 26.20
N LEU A 32 13.79 5.66 25.58
CA LEU A 32 14.95 6.42 26.07
C LEU A 32 14.66 7.92 26.09
N GLY A 33 14.05 8.46 25.03
CA GLY A 33 13.62 9.85 24.98
C GLY A 33 12.70 10.23 26.14
N ASP A 34 11.72 9.38 26.47
CA ASP A 34 10.79 9.60 27.58
C ASP A 34 11.48 9.60 28.97
N VAL A 35 12.48 8.73 29.16
CA VAL A 35 13.30 8.72 30.39
C VAL A 35 14.11 10.02 30.51
N PHE A 36 14.75 10.44 29.42
CA PHE A 36 15.60 11.64 29.43
C PHE A 36 14.83 12.96 29.40
N ARG A 37 13.52 12.96 29.10
CA ARG A 37 12.65 14.16 29.24
C ARG A 37 12.69 14.74 30.66
N HIS A 38 12.87 13.88 31.66
CA HIS A 38 12.93 14.29 33.07
C HIS A 38 14.35 14.68 33.54
N ALA A 39 15.37 14.41 32.73
CA ALA A 39 16.80 14.56 33.09
C ALA A 39 17.42 15.92 32.69
N GLY A 40 16.60 16.94 32.37
CA GLY A 40 17.06 18.29 32.02
C GLY A 40 17.22 18.52 30.51
N GLY A 41 16.63 19.61 30.02
CA GLY A 41 16.31 19.83 28.59
C GLY A 41 17.47 20.04 27.60
N SER A 42 18.73 20.09 28.05
CA SER A 42 19.89 20.38 27.17
C SER A 42 20.76 19.16 26.85
N PHE A 43 20.68 18.09 27.65
CA PHE A 43 21.55 16.92 27.50
C PHE A 43 21.15 16.05 26.30
N TYR A 44 19.86 15.78 26.12
CA TYR A 44 19.37 14.89 25.07
C TYR A 44 19.71 15.34 23.63
N PRO A 45 19.48 16.59 23.19
CA PRO A 45 19.77 16.99 21.81
C PRO A 45 21.27 17.02 21.50
N THR A 46 22.11 17.27 22.50
CA THR A 46 23.58 17.33 22.33
C THR A 46 24.21 15.95 22.20
N PHE A 47 23.64 14.97 22.90
CA PHE A 47 24.11 13.57 22.93
C PHE A 47 23.24 12.60 22.11
N GLU A 48 22.25 13.12 21.38
CA GLU A 48 21.36 12.32 20.55
C GLU A 48 22.09 11.37 19.57
N PRO A 49 23.14 11.81 18.84
CA PRO A 49 23.84 10.91 17.92
C PRO A 49 24.64 9.83 18.66
N GLU A 50 25.21 10.12 19.83
CA GLU A 50 25.88 9.15 20.68
C GLU A 50 24.89 8.11 21.22
N ILE A 51 23.75 8.55 21.76
CA ILE A 51 22.71 7.66 22.28
C ILE A 51 22.21 6.73 21.17
N LYS A 52 21.95 7.24 19.97
CA LYS A 52 21.56 6.42 18.81
C LYS A 52 22.63 5.39 18.45
N ALA A 53 23.90 5.79 18.39
CA ALA A 53 24.97 4.89 18.02
C ALA A 53 25.20 3.80 19.07
N ILE A 54 25.15 4.15 20.35
CA ILE A 54 25.22 3.18 21.46
C ILE A 54 24.04 2.22 21.39
N LEU A 55 22.82 2.72 21.21
CA LEU A 55 21.64 1.87 21.10
C LEU A 55 21.74 0.91 19.91
N LYS A 56 22.18 1.39 18.74
CA LYS A 56 22.45 0.51 17.59
C LYS A 56 23.57 -0.48 17.88
N ALA A 57 24.65 -0.08 18.55
CA ALA A 57 25.75 -0.99 18.89
C ALA A 57 25.29 -2.11 19.84
N VAL A 58 24.41 -1.80 20.79
CA VAL A 58 23.82 -2.79 21.71
C VAL A 58 22.82 -3.70 20.98
N LEU A 59 21.88 -3.14 20.22
CA LEU A 59 20.82 -3.92 19.57
C LEU A 59 21.34 -4.72 18.37
N TYR A 60 22.13 -4.09 17.50
CA TYR A 60 22.64 -4.68 16.27
C TYR A 60 24.06 -5.24 16.44
N GLY A 61 24.97 -4.47 17.05
CA GLY A 61 26.38 -4.88 17.15
C GLY A 61 26.58 -6.15 17.97
N PHE A 62 26.01 -6.21 19.18
CA PHE A 62 26.14 -7.37 20.06
C PHE A 62 25.46 -8.62 19.48
N THR A 63 24.26 -8.48 18.93
CA THR A 63 23.50 -9.61 18.38
C THR A 63 24.16 -10.18 17.13
N VAL A 64 24.64 -9.32 16.23
CA VAL A 64 25.35 -9.76 15.02
C VAL A 64 26.72 -10.38 15.38
N TYR A 65 27.40 -9.88 16.42
CA TYR A 65 28.68 -10.44 16.85
C TYR A 65 28.55 -11.84 17.47
N GLU A 66 27.60 -12.03 18.39
CA GLU A 66 27.40 -13.31 19.10
C GLU A 66 26.61 -14.33 18.27
N CYS A 67 25.49 -13.90 17.68
CA CYS A 67 24.54 -14.78 17.01
C CYS A 67 24.72 -14.84 15.49
N GLY A 68 25.49 -13.93 14.88
CA GLY A 68 25.61 -13.86 13.42
C GLY A 68 24.30 -13.45 12.73
N ALA A 69 23.39 -12.79 13.44
CA ALA A 69 22.09 -12.37 12.96
C ALA A 69 21.58 -11.16 13.76
N THR A 70 20.77 -10.32 13.14
CA THR A 70 20.05 -9.25 13.86
C THR A 70 18.87 -9.81 14.65
N VAL A 71 18.25 -8.98 15.50
CA VAL A 71 17.06 -9.40 16.27
C VAL A 71 15.91 -9.75 15.33
N GLY A 72 15.62 -8.87 14.36
CA GLY A 72 14.57 -9.09 13.37
C GLY A 72 14.82 -10.32 12.50
N GLN A 73 16.07 -10.53 12.10
CA GLN A 73 16.45 -11.75 11.38
C GLN A 73 16.21 -13.02 12.21
N ARG A 74 16.60 -13.03 13.49
CA ARG A 74 16.38 -14.19 14.36
C ARG A 74 14.90 -14.51 14.55
N LEU A 75 14.05 -13.48 14.66
CA LEU A 75 12.60 -13.66 14.76
C LEU A 75 12.02 -14.32 13.50
N LEU A 76 12.61 -14.07 12.33
CA LEU A 76 12.20 -14.67 11.06
C LEU A 76 13.04 -15.91 10.66
N GLY A 77 13.88 -16.42 11.57
CA GLY A 77 14.73 -17.60 11.31
C GLY A 77 15.83 -17.38 10.27
N LEU A 78 16.25 -16.12 10.07
CA LEU A 78 17.32 -15.71 9.16
C LEU A 78 18.65 -15.52 9.90
N GLU A 79 19.74 -15.85 9.23
CA GLU A 79 21.12 -15.66 9.68
C GLU A 79 22.00 -15.12 8.54
N PHE A 80 23.12 -14.48 8.89
CA PHE A 80 24.11 -14.00 7.95
C PHE A 80 25.10 -15.10 7.54
N PHE A 81 25.25 -15.27 6.22
CA PHE A 81 26.20 -16.18 5.61
C PHE A 81 27.18 -15.43 4.71
N ALA A 82 28.42 -15.90 4.65
CA ALA A 82 29.40 -15.38 3.70
C ALA A 82 29.07 -15.88 2.28
N ASN A 83 29.12 -14.98 1.29
CA ASN A 83 28.93 -15.35 -0.11
C ASN A 83 30.20 -16.04 -0.65
N GLY A 84 30.22 -17.37 -0.58
CA GLY A 84 31.31 -18.23 -1.05
C GLY A 84 30.81 -19.56 -1.61
N THR A 85 31.72 -20.38 -2.15
CA THR A 85 31.41 -21.71 -2.73
C THR A 85 30.81 -22.69 -1.72
N SER A 86 31.11 -22.48 -0.43
CA SER A 86 30.37 -23.04 0.69
C SER A 86 29.83 -21.87 1.50
N LEU A 87 28.50 -21.76 1.65
CA LEU A 87 27.86 -20.75 2.49
C LEU A 87 28.20 -21.04 3.96
N SER A 88 29.37 -20.59 4.38
CA SER A 88 29.83 -20.67 5.77
C SER A 88 29.25 -19.53 6.59
N ARG A 89 29.22 -19.70 7.91
CA ARG A 89 28.89 -18.63 8.87
C ARG A 89 29.83 -17.43 8.64
N ILE A 90 29.31 -16.23 8.88
CA ILE A 90 30.05 -14.97 8.72
C ILE A 90 31.38 -14.96 9.50
N THR A 91 32.45 -14.45 8.89
CA THR A 91 33.75 -14.31 9.56
C THR A 91 33.78 -13.10 10.50
N ARG A 92 34.58 -13.14 11.57
CA ARG A 92 34.71 -12.00 12.51
C ARG A 92 35.08 -10.68 11.81
N ARG A 93 35.90 -10.73 10.76
CA ARG A 93 36.28 -9.55 9.97
C ARG A 93 35.08 -8.99 9.19
N GLN A 94 34.28 -9.85 8.57
CA GLN A 94 33.06 -9.45 7.88
C GLN A 94 32.03 -8.88 8.87
N THR A 95 31.87 -9.50 10.05
CA THR A 95 30.99 -8.98 11.10
C THR A 95 31.42 -7.59 11.55
N LEU A 96 32.70 -7.39 11.84
CA LEU A 96 33.24 -6.08 12.23
C LEU A 96 33.08 -5.05 11.11
N ALA A 97 33.37 -5.42 9.86
CA ALA A 97 33.17 -4.55 8.71
C ALA A 97 31.70 -4.16 8.52
N LEU A 98 30.78 -5.10 8.75
CA LEU A 98 29.35 -4.86 8.65
C LEU A 98 28.86 -3.89 9.73
N ILE A 99 29.25 -4.11 10.99
CA ILE A 99 28.95 -3.24 12.13
C ILE A 99 29.53 -1.84 11.91
N LEU A 100 30.79 -1.75 11.46
CA LEU A 100 31.45 -0.48 11.19
C LEU A 100 30.75 0.30 10.07
N LEU A 101 30.32 -0.39 9.01
CA LEU A 101 29.67 0.23 7.86
C LEU A 101 28.22 0.65 8.16
N SER A 102 27.49 -0.12 8.97
CA SER A 102 26.08 0.15 9.31
C SER A 102 25.91 1.17 10.44
N ILE A 103 26.78 1.14 11.45
CA ILE A 103 26.68 2.00 12.65
C ILE A 103 27.76 3.08 12.66
N GLY A 104 29.01 2.68 12.39
CA GLY A 104 30.16 3.57 12.45
C GLY A 104 30.09 4.68 11.42
N LEU A 105 29.73 4.36 10.16
CA LEU A 105 29.69 5.35 9.08
C LEU A 105 28.65 6.47 9.36
N PRO A 106 27.38 6.18 9.73
CA PRO A 106 26.45 7.24 10.12
C PRO A 106 26.90 8.05 11.33
N TRP A 107 27.48 7.41 12.35
CA TRP A 107 27.95 8.13 13.54
C TRP A 107 29.14 9.05 13.26
N ILE A 108 30.15 8.57 12.53
CA ILE A 108 31.31 9.38 12.10
C ILE A 108 30.83 10.55 11.23
N ARG A 109 29.81 10.33 10.40
CA ARG A 109 29.20 11.39 9.60
C ARG A 109 28.56 12.46 10.49
N GLU A 110 27.72 12.09 11.45
CA GLU A 110 26.99 13.06 12.29
C GLU A 110 27.90 13.81 13.26
N ARG A 111 28.90 13.15 13.85
CA ARG A 111 29.79 13.75 14.85
C ARG A 111 31.12 14.19 14.28
N GLY A 112 31.80 13.28 13.57
CA GLY A 112 33.16 13.46 13.06
C GLY A 112 33.25 14.56 12.00
N LEU A 113 32.33 14.60 11.03
CA LEU A 113 32.35 15.66 10.01
C LEU A 113 32.03 17.04 10.59
N ASN A 114 31.08 17.12 11.52
CA ASN A 114 30.73 18.39 12.16
C ASN A 114 31.87 18.96 13.00
N LEU A 115 32.68 18.10 13.64
CA LEU A 115 33.89 18.51 14.36
C LEU A 115 35.01 18.87 13.37
N LEU A 116 35.26 18.05 12.35
CA LEU A 116 36.32 18.28 11.35
C LEU A 116 36.10 19.60 10.58
N LEU A 117 34.86 19.90 10.21
CA LEU A 117 34.48 21.13 9.50
C LEU A 117 34.64 22.39 10.38
N ARG A 118 34.69 22.27 11.71
CA ARG A 118 34.97 23.39 12.63
C ARG A 118 36.46 23.74 12.69
N PHE A 119 37.34 22.75 12.50
CA PHE A 119 38.80 22.97 12.53
C PHE A 119 39.38 23.44 11.18
N LEU A 120 38.63 23.33 10.09
CA LEU A 120 39.10 23.68 8.75
C LEU A 120 38.86 25.18 8.40
N PRO A 121 39.81 25.84 7.69
CA PRO A 121 39.61 27.18 7.15
C PRO A 121 38.39 27.25 6.20
N LYS A 122 37.67 28.39 6.20
CA LYS A 122 36.41 28.58 5.42
C LYS A 122 36.53 28.16 3.94
N MET A 123 37.67 28.44 3.29
CA MET A 123 37.94 28.10 1.88
C MET A 123 38.04 26.58 1.64
N GLN A 124 38.67 25.83 2.54
CA GLN A 124 38.78 24.37 2.46
C GLN A 124 37.47 23.68 2.88
N ARG A 125 36.76 24.28 3.86
CA ARG A 125 35.46 23.80 4.34
C ARG A 125 34.45 23.64 3.20
N ASN A 126 34.30 24.65 2.35
CA ASN A 126 33.34 24.59 1.24
C ASN A 126 33.68 23.49 0.22
N LYS A 127 34.97 23.25 -0.05
CA LYS A 127 35.40 22.17 -0.96
C LYS A 127 35.10 20.78 -0.36
N VAL A 128 35.42 20.59 0.92
CA VAL A 128 35.16 19.34 1.65
C VAL A 128 33.66 19.09 1.76
N GLU A 129 32.87 20.11 2.07
CA GLU A 129 31.42 20.00 2.16
C GLU A 129 30.80 19.63 0.81
N HIS A 130 31.27 20.23 -0.29
CA HIS A 130 30.82 19.87 -1.63
C HIS A 130 31.18 18.42 -1.99
N GLY A 131 32.41 17.98 -1.68
CA GLY A 131 32.83 16.59 -1.86
C GLY A 131 31.99 15.59 -1.07
N ILE A 132 31.67 15.90 0.18
CA ILE A 132 30.81 15.07 1.04
C ILE A 132 29.39 14.98 0.47
N ARG A 133 28.81 16.09 0.00
CA ARG A 133 27.48 16.10 -0.62
C ARG A 133 27.43 15.23 -1.88
N HIS A 134 28.47 15.28 -2.72
CA HIS A 134 28.59 14.43 -3.90
C HIS A 134 28.73 12.96 -3.53
N LEU A 135 29.59 12.64 -2.55
CA LEU A 135 29.75 11.28 -2.05
C LEU A 135 28.43 10.74 -1.47
N GLU A 136 27.70 11.55 -0.71
CA GLU A 136 26.39 11.17 -0.18
C GLU A 136 25.40 10.88 -1.31
N THR A 137 25.36 11.74 -2.33
CA THR A 137 24.48 11.55 -3.48
C THR A 137 24.85 10.26 -4.21
N ALA A 138 26.14 10.00 -4.42
CA ALA A 138 26.62 8.78 -5.02
C ALA A 138 26.25 7.53 -4.20
N VAL A 139 26.39 7.57 -2.87
CA VAL A 139 25.99 6.46 -1.97
C VAL A 139 24.48 6.21 -2.02
N ARG A 140 23.65 7.26 -2.06
CA ARG A 140 22.19 7.13 -2.20
C ARG A 140 21.80 6.53 -3.55
N VAL A 141 22.43 6.98 -4.64
CA VAL A 141 22.21 6.39 -5.97
C VAL A 141 22.64 4.91 -5.97
N ALA A 142 23.78 4.59 -5.37
CA ALA A 142 24.26 3.22 -5.22
C ALA A 142 23.33 2.35 -4.35
N SER A 143 22.71 2.90 -3.30
CA SER A 143 21.77 2.17 -2.46
C SER A 143 20.46 1.88 -3.20
N VAL A 144 19.95 2.83 -4.00
CA VAL A 144 18.79 2.61 -4.87
C VAL A 144 19.10 1.55 -5.93
N ALA A 145 20.25 1.65 -6.60
CA ALA A 145 20.69 0.63 -7.55
C ALA A 145 20.86 -0.75 -6.89
N ASN A 146 21.39 -0.81 -5.66
CA ASN A 146 21.48 -2.03 -4.88
C ASN A 146 20.09 -2.64 -4.62
N PHE A 147 19.12 -1.80 -4.23
CA PHE A 147 17.74 -2.22 -3.96
C PHE A 147 17.05 -2.76 -5.22
N VAL A 148 17.20 -2.10 -6.37
CA VAL A 148 16.68 -2.63 -7.65
C VAL A 148 17.31 -3.99 -7.98
N LEU A 149 18.63 -4.11 -7.84
CA LEU A 149 19.32 -5.39 -8.05
C LEU A 149 18.90 -6.46 -7.03
N PHE A 150 18.54 -6.05 -5.81
CA PHE A 150 17.96 -6.94 -4.80
C PHE A 150 16.58 -7.42 -5.20
N LEU A 151 15.70 -6.56 -5.73
CA LEU A 151 14.38 -6.98 -6.21
C LEU A 151 14.47 -8.01 -7.34
N VAL A 152 15.50 -7.92 -8.20
CA VAL A 152 15.72 -8.88 -9.29
C VAL A 152 16.36 -10.18 -8.79
N ARG A 153 17.48 -10.10 -8.05
CA ARG A 153 18.29 -11.28 -7.66
C ARG A 153 17.91 -11.89 -6.30
N GLY A 154 17.48 -11.07 -5.35
CA GLY A 154 17.08 -11.49 -4.00
C GLY A 154 18.21 -11.79 -3.01
N SER A 155 19.47 -11.48 -3.33
CA SER A 155 20.61 -11.92 -2.51
C SER A 155 21.06 -10.90 -1.43
N TYR A 156 21.11 -9.62 -1.77
CA TYR A 156 21.71 -8.57 -0.91
C TYR A 156 20.72 -7.45 -0.59
N CYS A 157 20.06 -7.52 0.57
CA CYS A 157 19.05 -6.55 0.97
C CYS A 157 19.59 -5.11 1.11
N SER A 158 20.81 -4.92 1.63
CA SER A 158 21.43 -3.61 1.83
C SER A 158 22.75 -3.45 1.06
N LEU A 159 23.14 -2.20 0.80
CA LEU A 159 24.42 -1.88 0.18
C LEU A 159 25.59 -2.35 1.05
N SER A 160 25.47 -2.25 2.37
CA SER A 160 26.47 -2.73 3.32
C SER A 160 26.68 -4.25 3.22
N ASN A 161 25.59 -5.01 3.13
CA ASN A 161 25.65 -6.46 2.92
C ASN A 161 26.37 -6.81 1.61
N ARG A 162 26.13 -6.03 0.53
CA ARG A 162 26.80 -6.24 -0.75
C ARG A 162 28.30 -5.94 -0.71
N ILE A 163 28.71 -4.86 -0.05
CA ILE A 163 30.13 -4.48 0.08
C ILE A 163 30.90 -5.55 0.87
N VAL A 164 30.31 -6.06 1.95
CA VAL A 164 30.95 -7.09 2.80
C VAL A 164 30.83 -8.49 2.19
N GLY A 165 29.89 -8.69 1.25
CA GLY A 165 29.63 -9.98 0.61
C GLY A 165 28.89 -10.94 1.54
N VAL A 166 27.88 -10.43 2.26
CA VAL A 166 27.07 -11.19 3.21
C VAL A 166 25.65 -11.35 2.67
N VAL A 167 25.12 -12.58 2.74
CA VAL A 167 23.78 -12.94 2.28
C VAL A 167 22.93 -13.40 3.46
N ASN A 168 21.64 -13.12 3.42
CA ASN A 168 20.67 -13.60 4.40
C ASN A 168 20.18 -14.99 3.99
N GLY A 169 20.32 -15.98 4.86
CA GLY A 169 19.87 -17.36 4.62
C GLY A 169 19.23 -17.97 5.86
N HIS A 170 18.62 -19.14 5.71
CA HIS A 170 18.13 -19.91 6.84
C HIS A 170 19.19 -20.95 7.27
N SER A 171 19.49 -21.01 8.56
CA SER A 171 20.45 -21.96 9.13
C SER A 171 19.88 -23.36 9.34
N ALA A 172 18.57 -23.46 9.59
CA ALA A 172 17.79 -24.69 9.55
C ALA A 172 16.79 -24.61 8.39
N ARG A 173 16.29 -25.76 7.89
CA ARG A 173 15.13 -25.73 6.99
C ARG A 173 14.04 -24.93 7.70
N PRO A 174 13.50 -23.86 7.08
CA PRO A 174 12.40 -23.13 7.70
C PRO A 174 11.35 -24.16 8.05
N MET A 175 11.03 -24.30 9.36
CA MET A 175 9.88 -25.09 9.73
C MET A 175 8.73 -24.54 8.90
N LEU A 176 8.03 -25.42 8.21
CA LEU A 176 6.94 -25.13 7.25
C LEU A 176 5.73 -24.41 7.88
N ARG A 177 5.89 -23.71 9.01
CA ARG A 177 4.86 -23.41 9.97
C ARG A 177 5.04 -22.03 10.59
N GLU A 178 4.39 -21.05 9.95
CA GLU A 178 3.66 -19.90 10.54
C GLU A 178 3.24 -18.93 9.41
N VAL A 179 4.11 -18.73 8.41
CA VAL A 179 3.87 -17.82 7.27
C VAL A 179 2.61 -18.20 6.47
N GLN A 180 2.22 -19.47 6.39
CA GLN A 180 1.01 -19.85 5.67
C GLN A 180 -0.26 -19.32 6.33
N PHE A 181 -0.30 -19.11 7.66
CA PHE A 181 -1.52 -18.63 8.32
C PHE A 181 -1.83 -17.18 7.99
N ASP A 182 -0.85 -16.28 7.98
CA ASP A 182 -1.13 -14.86 7.70
C ASP A 182 -1.55 -14.63 6.25
N PHE A 183 -0.90 -15.31 5.30
CA PHE A 183 -1.30 -15.27 3.90
C PHE A 183 -2.66 -15.94 3.69
N MET A 184 -2.91 -17.10 4.29
CA MET A 184 -4.20 -17.78 4.21
C MET A 184 -5.32 -16.95 4.85
N ASN A 185 -5.08 -16.33 6.00
CA ASN A 185 -6.03 -15.46 6.69
C ASN A 185 -6.35 -14.22 5.85
N ARG A 186 -5.33 -13.60 5.24
CA ARG A 186 -5.54 -12.46 4.34
C ARG A 186 -6.33 -12.85 3.10
N GLU A 187 -6.05 -14.01 2.51
CA GLU A 187 -6.79 -14.53 1.36
C GLU A 187 -8.25 -14.86 1.74
N LEU A 188 -8.47 -15.49 2.90
CA LEU A 188 -9.81 -15.77 3.43
C LEU A 188 -10.60 -14.48 3.67
N LEU A 189 -9.96 -13.46 4.24
CA LEU A 189 -10.59 -12.16 4.49
C LEU A 189 -10.98 -11.48 3.18
N TRP A 190 -10.10 -11.47 2.17
CA TRP A 190 -10.41 -10.89 0.87
C TRP A 190 -11.53 -11.64 0.15
N HIS A 191 -11.51 -12.98 0.18
CA HIS A 191 -12.58 -13.79 -0.37
C HIS A 191 -13.92 -13.55 0.34
N GLY A 192 -13.94 -13.59 1.67
CA GLY A 192 -15.16 -13.33 2.45
C GLY A 192 -15.69 -11.91 2.24
N PHE A 193 -14.81 -10.92 2.13
CA PHE A 193 -15.18 -9.55 1.82
C PHE A 193 -15.77 -9.42 0.40
N ALA A 194 -15.19 -10.08 -0.59
CA ALA A 194 -15.69 -10.07 -1.97
C ALA A 194 -17.06 -10.75 -2.07
N GLU A 195 -17.26 -11.87 -1.37
CA GLU A 195 -18.55 -12.56 -1.32
C GLU A 195 -19.63 -11.68 -0.66
N PHE A 196 -19.28 -11.02 0.45
CA PHE A 196 -20.16 -10.05 1.11
C PHE A 196 -20.54 -8.88 0.18
N ILE A 197 -19.58 -8.31 -0.55
CA ILE A 197 -19.88 -7.29 -1.58
C ILE A 197 -20.79 -7.87 -2.66
N GLY A 198 -20.55 -9.10 -3.10
CA GLY A 198 -21.40 -9.79 -4.07
C GLY A 198 -22.86 -9.86 -3.63
N PHE A 199 -23.12 -10.08 -2.35
CA PHE A 199 -24.47 -10.06 -1.78
C PHE A 199 -25.05 -8.64 -1.62
N LEU A 200 -24.23 -7.65 -1.31
CA LEU A 200 -24.67 -6.25 -1.17
C LEU A 200 -24.92 -5.56 -2.50
N LEU A 201 -24.15 -5.89 -3.54
CA LEU A 201 -24.20 -5.25 -4.85
C LEU A 201 -25.60 -5.25 -5.49
N PRO A 202 -26.40 -6.35 -5.47
CA PRO A 202 -27.77 -6.34 -5.97
C PRO A 202 -28.76 -5.56 -5.09
N LEU A 203 -28.43 -5.29 -3.82
CA LEU A 203 -29.26 -4.48 -2.92
C LEU A 203 -29.08 -2.96 -3.14
N VAL A 204 -27.97 -2.57 -3.77
CA VAL A 204 -27.72 -1.16 -4.10
C VAL A 204 -28.44 -0.81 -5.40
N ASN A 205 -29.52 -0.01 -5.29
CA ASN A 205 -30.20 0.55 -6.45
C ASN A 205 -29.28 1.56 -7.17
N VAL A 206 -28.56 1.10 -8.20
CA VAL A 206 -27.61 1.92 -8.99
C VAL A 206 -28.27 2.95 -9.91
N TYR A 207 -29.60 2.83 -10.12
CA TYR A 207 -30.36 3.67 -11.05
C TYR A 207 -30.52 5.13 -10.59
N PRO A 208 -30.88 5.46 -9.33
CA PRO A 208 -30.90 6.84 -8.86
C PRO A 208 -29.52 7.51 -8.93
N ALA A 209 -28.43 6.79 -8.63
CA ALA A 209 -27.07 7.30 -8.73
C ALA A 209 -26.67 7.60 -10.19
N LYS A 210 -26.94 6.68 -11.12
CA LYS A 210 -26.71 6.89 -12.56
C LYS A 210 -27.49 8.10 -13.09
N ASN A 211 -28.73 8.26 -12.66
CA ASN A 211 -29.57 9.40 -13.03
C ASN A 211 -29.07 10.71 -12.42
N PHE A 212 -28.62 10.71 -11.16
CA PHE A 212 -28.01 11.88 -10.52
C PHE A 212 -26.73 12.33 -11.21
N VAL A 213 -25.82 11.39 -11.50
CA VAL A 213 -24.56 11.65 -12.21
C VAL A 213 -24.81 12.16 -13.62
N SER A 214 -25.74 11.54 -14.37
CA SER A 214 -26.13 12.01 -15.70
C SER A 214 -26.76 13.41 -15.67
N ARG A 215 -27.55 13.75 -14.64
CA ARG A 215 -28.16 15.08 -14.50
C ARG A 215 -27.11 16.16 -14.21
N GLN A 216 -26.18 15.86 -13.32
CA GLN A 216 -25.16 16.81 -12.88
C GLN A 216 -24.07 17.05 -13.93
N LEU A 217 -23.66 15.99 -14.66
CA LEU A 217 -22.61 16.08 -15.67
C LEU A 217 -23.11 16.52 -17.06
N LEU A 218 -24.30 16.07 -17.51
CA LEU A 218 -24.77 16.36 -18.87
C LEU A 218 -25.69 17.59 -18.99
N ARG A 219 -25.96 18.32 -17.89
CA ARG A 219 -26.79 19.55 -17.85
C ARG A 219 -28.00 19.52 -18.80
N ARG A 220 -28.68 18.38 -18.91
CA ARG A 220 -29.79 18.20 -19.87
C ARG A 220 -31.00 18.98 -19.35
N LYS A 221 -31.38 20.09 -20.00
CA LYS A 221 -32.65 20.77 -19.72
C LYS A 221 -33.79 19.85 -20.15
N LEU A 222 -34.34 19.12 -19.18
CA LEU A 222 -35.42 18.17 -19.39
C LEU A 222 -36.75 18.95 -19.44
N ARG A 223 -37.42 18.91 -20.59
CA ARG A 223 -38.80 19.39 -20.69
C ARG A 223 -39.74 18.25 -20.26
N PRO A 224 -40.75 18.51 -19.41
CA PRO A 224 -41.82 17.56 -19.21
C PRO A 224 -42.51 17.32 -20.56
N THR A 225 -42.78 16.06 -20.89
CA THR A 225 -43.36 15.64 -22.17
C THR A 225 -44.67 14.92 -21.87
N HIS A 226 -45.65 15.07 -22.75
CA HIS A 226 -46.95 14.43 -22.60
C HIS A 226 -47.04 13.10 -23.38
N PRO A 227 -47.92 12.17 -22.98
CA PRO A 227 -48.11 10.90 -23.68
C PRO A 227 -48.47 11.07 -25.17
N ASN A 228 -49.12 12.19 -25.54
CA ASN A 228 -49.53 12.49 -26.90
C ASN A 228 -48.37 12.78 -27.86
N GLU A 229 -47.17 13.04 -27.35
CA GLU A 229 -45.96 13.29 -28.16
C GLU A 229 -45.19 11.99 -28.49
N ARG A 230 -45.74 10.83 -28.12
CA ARG A 230 -45.06 9.53 -28.26
C ARG A 230 -44.92 9.12 -29.72
N THR A 231 -43.69 8.81 -30.11
CA THR A 231 -43.36 8.28 -31.44
C THR A 231 -43.24 6.76 -31.44
N ARG A 232 -43.25 6.14 -32.62
CA ARG A 232 -42.97 4.69 -32.75
C ARG A 232 -41.58 4.30 -32.26
N GLY A 233 -40.60 5.20 -32.36
CA GLY A 233 -39.24 4.97 -31.86
C GLY A 233 -39.19 4.84 -30.34
N ASP A 234 -40.00 5.62 -29.63
CA ASP A 234 -40.07 5.57 -28.16
C ASP A 234 -40.64 4.25 -27.61
N MET A 235 -41.34 3.47 -28.45
CA MET A 235 -41.91 2.17 -28.08
C MET A 235 -40.93 1.01 -28.29
N ALA A 236 -39.80 1.24 -28.96
CA ALA A 236 -38.80 0.21 -29.25
C ALA A 236 -37.83 -0.03 -28.09
N GLU A 237 -37.63 0.95 -27.21
CA GLU A 237 -36.63 0.90 -26.14
C GLU A 237 -37.22 1.30 -24.78
N CYS A 238 -36.89 0.52 -23.75
CA CYS A 238 -37.23 0.85 -22.38
C CYS A 238 -36.29 1.90 -21.81
N GLY A 239 -36.84 2.99 -21.28
CA GLY A 239 -36.04 4.08 -20.66
C GLY A 239 -35.32 3.74 -19.35
N ILE A 240 -35.36 2.48 -18.87
CA ILE A 240 -34.66 2.00 -17.66
C ILE A 240 -33.60 0.95 -18.03
N CYS A 241 -33.98 -0.14 -18.70
CA CYS A 241 -33.06 -1.22 -19.06
C CYS A 241 -32.42 -1.08 -20.46
N GLY A 242 -32.94 -0.20 -21.33
CA GLY A 242 -32.45 0.01 -22.69
C GLY A 242 -32.75 -1.12 -23.68
N GLY A 243 -33.45 -2.18 -23.26
CA GLY A 243 -33.91 -3.27 -24.14
C GLY A 243 -35.33 -3.06 -24.66
N CYS A 244 -35.82 -4.00 -25.47
CA CYS A 244 -37.20 -4.01 -25.96
C CYS A 244 -38.19 -4.15 -24.77
N PRO A 245 -39.19 -3.27 -24.64
CA PRO A 245 -40.05 -3.24 -23.46
C PRO A 245 -40.97 -4.47 -23.35
N THR A 246 -40.80 -5.27 -22.31
CA THR A 246 -41.71 -6.36 -21.96
C THR A 246 -42.94 -5.80 -21.25
N GLN A 247 -44.12 -5.94 -21.87
CA GLN A 247 -45.37 -5.33 -21.42
C GLN A 247 -45.20 -3.80 -21.24
N PRO A 248 -45.29 -3.00 -22.32
CA PRO A 248 -44.93 -1.59 -22.31
C PRO A 248 -45.88 -0.74 -21.46
N HIS A 249 -45.32 0.06 -20.55
CA HIS A 249 -46.05 0.97 -19.66
C HIS A 249 -45.46 2.38 -19.66
N GLU A 250 -46.29 3.34 -19.27
CA GLU A 250 -46.00 4.76 -19.12
C GLU A 250 -46.36 5.23 -17.70
N ILE A 251 -45.82 6.39 -17.32
CA ILE A 251 -46.09 7.09 -16.05
C ILE A 251 -46.63 8.51 -16.27
N GLY A 252 -47.32 8.75 -17.40
CA GLY A 252 -47.82 10.08 -17.77
C GLY A 252 -46.86 10.95 -18.58
N CYS A 253 -45.82 10.36 -19.16
CA CYS A 253 -44.90 11.02 -20.10
C CYS A 253 -44.76 10.24 -21.41
N ARG A 254 -44.07 10.80 -22.42
CA ARG A 254 -43.90 10.15 -23.72
C ARG A 254 -43.12 8.83 -23.68
N HIS A 255 -42.26 8.63 -22.68
CA HIS A 255 -41.33 7.51 -22.60
C HIS A 255 -41.98 6.20 -22.15
N VAL A 256 -41.47 5.08 -22.68
CA VAL A 256 -42.00 3.73 -22.43
C VAL A 256 -41.04 2.92 -21.56
N PHE A 257 -41.60 2.07 -20.70
CA PHE A 257 -40.86 1.21 -19.78
C PHE A 257 -41.42 -0.22 -19.79
N CYS A 258 -40.59 -1.21 -19.44
CA CYS A 258 -41.11 -2.54 -19.06
C CYS A 258 -41.93 -2.41 -17.78
N TYR A 259 -43.03 -3.18 -17.67
CA TYR A 259 -43.84 -3.23 -16.45
C TYR A 259 -42.99 -3.45 -15.18
N TYR A 260 -42.15 -4.49 -15.18
CA TYR A 260 -41.31 -4.83 -14.03
C TYR A 260 -40.23 -3.78 -13.73
N CYS A 261 -39.69 -3.10 -14.75
CA CYS A 261 -38.70 -2.06 -14.55
C CYS A 261 -39.31 -0.83 -13.88
N ILE A 262 -40.50 -0.41 -14.32
CA ILE A 262 -41.15 0.77 -13.73
C ILE A 262 -41.79 0.46 -12.38
N ALA A 263 -42.45 -0.70 -12.25
CA ALA A 263 -43.06 -1.13 -10.99
C ALA A 263 -42.01 -1.24 -9.88
N SER A 264 -40.86 -1.88 -10.14
CA SER A 264 -39.80 -2.02 -9.14
C SER A 264 -39.23 -0.68 -8.66
N GLN A 265 -39.03 0.28 -9.58
CA GLN A 265 -38.51 1.60 -9.24
C GLN A 265 -39.53 2.47 -8.48
N VAL A 266 -40.80 2.43 -8.87
CA VAL A 266 -41.88 3.16 -8.19
C VAL A 266 -42.18 2.57 -6.81
N THR A 267 -42.05 1.25 -6.64
CA THR A 267 -42.17 0.60 -5.32
C THR A 267 -40.96 0.85 -4.42
N ALA A 268 -39.76 0.99 -5.00
CA ALA A 268 -38.54 1.24 -4.24
C ALA A 268 -38.38 2.72 -3.84
N ASP A 269 -38.89 3.65 -4.65
CA ASP A 269 -38.84 5.09 -4.40
C ASP A 269 -40.19 5.76 -4.72
N ALA A 270 -40.87 6.21 -3.67
CA ALA A 270 -42.15 6.92 -3.79
C ALA A 270 -42.04 8.26 -4.55
N ARG A 271 -40.83 8.82 -4.66
CA ARG A 271 -40.54 10.06 -5.41
C ARG A 271 -39.84 9.79 -6.74
N TYR A 272 -39.96 8.57 -7.27
CA TYR A 272 -39.37 8.22 -8.55
C TYR A 272 -39.87 9.14 -9.68
N SER A 273 -38.93 9.67 -10.45
CA SER A 273 -39.19 10.51 -11.63
C SER A 273 -38.50 9.92 -12.84
N CYS A 274 -39.15 10.06 -14.00
CA CYS A 274 -38.64 9.61 -15.28
C CYS A 274 -37.18 10.08 -15.52
N PRO A 275 -36.23 9.18 -15.87
CA PRO A 275 -34.85 9.58 -16.15
C PRO A 275 -34.71 10.50 -17.37
N LEU A 276 -35.66 10.45 -18.32
CA LEU A 276 -35.59 11.09 -19.62
C LEU A 276 -36.39 12.40 -19.76
N CYS A 277 -37.32 12.69 -18.85
CA CYS A 277 -38.06 13.97 -18.83
C CYS A 277 -38.40 14.50 -17.43
N ASN A 278 -38.00 13.79 -16.38
CA ASN A 278 -38.26 14.14 -14.98
C ASN A 278 -39.75 14.24 -14.59
N CYS A 279 -40.65 13.65 -15.38
CA CYS A 279 -42.06 13.50 -15.01
C CYS A 279 -42.16 12.58 -13.77
N PRO A 280 -42.80 13.01 -12.67
CA PRO A 280 -42.95 12.21 -11.47
C PRO A 280 -43.94 11.07 -11.71
N ALA A 281 -43.63 9.87 -11.23
CA ALA A 281 -44.51 8.72 -11.40
C ALA A 281 -45.75 8.77 -10.48
N LEU A 282 -45.65 9.44 -9.32
CA LEU A 282 -46.77 9.63 -8.39
C LEU A 282 -47.46 8.31 -7.98
N GLY A 283 -46.69 7.26 -7.68
CA GLY A 283 -47.24 5.98 -7.21
C GLY A 283 -47.54 4.96 -8.32
N LEU A 284 -47.84 3.72 -7.91
CA LEU A 284 -48.04 2.60 -8.82
C LEU A 284 -49.37 2.72 -9.59
N GLU A 285 -50.35 3.42 -9.02
CA GLU A 285 -51.65 3.72 -9.61
C GLU A 285 -51.56 4.50 -10.94
N ASN A 286 -50.46 5.20 -11.17
CA ASN A 286 -50.23 6.01 -12.36
C ASN A 286 -49.43 5.26 -13.44
N VAL A 287 -49.03 4.02 -13.18
CA VAL A 287 -48.42 3.14 -14.18
C VAL A 287 -49.50 2.56 -15.08
N ARG A 288 -49.56 3.02 -16.33
CA ARG A 288 -50.59 2.63 -17.31
C ARG A 288 -49.95 1.94 -18.51
N LYS A 289 -50.70 1.09 -19.21
CA LYS A 289 -50.21 0.48 -20.46
C LYS A 289 -49.93 1.59 -21.47
N ALA A 290 -48.74 1.58 -22.06
CA ALA A 290 -48.37 2.56 -23.06
C ALA A 290 -49.07 2.21 -24.38
N ALA A 291 -49.76 3.20 -24.96
CA ALA A 291 -50.36 3.10 -26.28
C ALA A 291 -49.81 4.21 -27.18
N LEU A 292 -49.83 3.99 -28.50
CA LEU A 292 -49.59 5.08 -29.44
C LEU A 292 -50.80 6.02 -29.40
N PRO A 293 -50.60 7.35 -29.38
CA PRO A 293 -51.71 8.29 -29.51
C PRO A 293 -52.46 8.02 -30.81
N PHE A 294 -53.79 8.00 -30.76
CA PHE A 294 -54.62 7.88 -31.95
C PHE A 294 -54.27 9.04 -32.89
N ALA A 295 -53.86 8.70 -34.12
CA ALA A 295 -53.64 9.70 -35.16
C ALA A 295 -54.98 10.35 -35.48
N THR A 296 -55.22 11.56 -34.95
CA THR A 296 -56.24 12.44 -35.50
C THR A 296 -55.69 12.93 -36.84
N SER A 297 -56.16 12.29 -37.92
CA SER A 297 -56.08 12.82 -39.28
C SER A 297 -56.78 14.17 -39.39
#